data_AF-A0AAV5MUM6-F1
#
_entry.id   AF-A0AAV5MUM6-F1
#
_cell.length_a   1.000
_cell.length_b   1.000
_cell.length_c   1.000
_cell.angle_alpha   90.00
_cell.angle_beta   90.00
_cell.angle_gamma   90.00
#
_symmetry.space_group_name_H-M   'P 1'
#
loop_
_entity.id
_entity.type
_entity.pdbx_description
1 polymer ?
#
loop_
_entity_poly.entity_id
_entity_poly.type
_entity_poly.pdbx_seq_one_letter_code
_entity_poly.pdbx_strand_id
1 'polypeptide(L)' 'MRRGYSYLDGVEQLLRALRQDNYEMHAFTNYPIWYEMIEDKLKVSNYLSWTFCSCTYGMFMHTLTFGGYF' A
#
# COMPACT_ATOMS: atom_id res chain seq x y z
N MET A 1 -18.73 -1.36 -7.12
CA MET A 1 -17.80 -0.98 -6.03
C MET A 1 -16.52 -0.26 -6.47
N ARG A 2 -16.05 -0.33 -7.74
CA ARG A 2 -14.82 0.37 -8.18
C ARG A 2 -14.84 1.91 -8.03
N ARG A 3 -16.00 2.55 -7.93
CA ARG A 3 -16.10 4.02 -7.75
C ARG A 3 -15.82 4.51 -6.32
N GLY A 4 -15.71 3.63 -5.34
CA GLY A 4 -15.59 4.01 -3.92
C GLY A 4 -14.20 4.44 -3.43
N TYR A 5 -13.14 4.21 -4.18
CA TYR A 5 -11.78 4.54 -3.74
C TYR A 5 -11.30 5.87 -4.31
N SER A 6 -10.80 6.77 -3.50
CA SER A 6 -10.18 8.01 -3.95
C SER A 6 -9.00 8.31 -3.05
N TYR A 7 -8.03 9.06 -3.58
CA TYR A 7 -7.07 9.71 -2.70
C TYR A 7 -7.81 10.69 -1.80
N LEU A 8 -7.35 10.78 -0.55
CA LEU A 8 -7.68 11.91 0.29
C LEU A 8 -6.92 13.13 -0.24
N ASP A 9 -7.50 14.32 -0.02
CA ASP A 9 -6.89 15.56 -0.47
C ASP A 9 -5.44 15.69 0.04
N GLY A 10 -4.51 15.94 -0.88
CA GLY A 10 -3.08 16.08 -0.60
C GLY A 10 -2.27 14.78 -0.57
N VAL A 11 -2.91 13.60 -0.46
CA VAL A 11 -2.17 12.33 -0.35
C VAL A 11 -1.45 11.97 -1.64
N GLU A 12 -2.08 12.17 -2.80
CA GLU A 12 -1.41 11.88 -4.08
C GLU A 12 -0.20 12.79 -4.32
N GLN A 13 -0.32 14.07 -3.96
CA GLN A 13 0.76 15.04 -4.06
C GLN A 13 1.92 14.68 -3.14
N LEU A 14 1.63 14.26 -1.91
CA LEU A 14 2.63 13.79 -0.95
C LEU A 14 3.37 12.55 -1.48
N LEU A 15 2.65 11.55 -1.98
CA LEU A 15 3.24 10.33 -2.55
C LEU A 15 4.17 10.64 -3.73
N ARG A 16 3.80 11.60 -4.57
CA ARG A 16 4.65 12.08 -5.67
C ARG A 16 5.92 12.74 -5.16
N ALA A 17 5.82 13.65 -4.20
CA ALA A 17 6.96 14.35 -3.62
C ALA A 17 7.95 13.36 -2.99
N LEU A 18 7.45 12.42 -2.18
CA LEU A 18 8.29 11.41 -1.54
C LEU A 18 9.01 10.52 -2.56
N ARG A 19 8.35 10.14 -3.66
CA ARG A 19 9.00 9.36 -4.73
C ARG A 19 10.05 10.18 -5.48
N GLN A 20 9.80 11.47 -5.73
CA GLN A 20 10.76 12.37 -6.37
C GLN A 20 12.02 12.56 -5.53
N ASP A 21 11.87 12.56 -4.20
CA ASP A 21 12.97 12.64 -3.25
C ASP A 21 13.66 11.28 -3.02
N ASN A 22 13.31 10.24 -3.79
CA ASN A 22 13.85 8.88 -3.73
C ASN A 22 13.66 8.15 -2.39
N TYR A 23 12.59 8.47 -1.66
CA TYR A 23 12.21 7.67 -0.50
C TYR A 23 11.67 6.31 -0.93
N GLU A 24 12.20 5.25 -0.33
CA GLU A 24 11.62 3.91 -0.46
C GLU A 24 10.31 3.85 0.34
N MET A 25 9.22 3.54 -0.36
CA MET A 25 7.89 3.50 0.22
C MET A 25 7.25 2.13 0.04
N HIS A 26 6.55 1.72 1.09
CA HIS A 26 5.96 0.40 1.20
C HIS A 26 4.49 0.50 1.58
N ALA A 27 3.64 -0.27 0.90
CA ALA A 27 2.26 -0.48 1.30
C ALA A 27 2.02 -1.92 1.75
N PHE A 28 1.14 -2.03 2.73
CA PHE A 28 0.75 -3.28 3.33
C PHE A 28 -0.74 -3.27 3.66
N THR A 29 -1.38 -4.42 3.49
CA THR A 29 -2.82 -4.58 3.73
C THR A 29 -3.12 -6.01 4.13
N ASN A 30 -4.11 -6.14 5.01
CA ASN A 30 -4.66 -7.42 5.42
C ASN A 30 -5.97 -7.81 4.70
N TYR A 31 -6.41 -6.99 3.74
CA TYR A 31 -7.64 -7.22 2.98
C TYR A 31 -7.30 -7.64 1.53
N PRO A 32 -7.72 -8.85 1.09
CA PRO A 32 -7.41 -9.39 -0.24
C PRO A 32 -8.04 -8.55 -1.35
N ILE A 33 -9.31 -8.78 -1.65
CA ILE A 33 -9.94 -8.27 -2.86
C ILE A 33 -9.96 -6.75 -2.94
N TRP A 34 -9.78 -6.05 -1.81
CA TRP A 34 -9.71 -4.60 -1.76
C TRP A 34 -8.38 -4.06 -2.29
N TYR A 35 -7.25 -4.74 -2.07
CA TYR A 35 -5.96 -4.26 -2.59
C TYR A 35 -5.99 -4.24 -4.12
N GLU A 36 -6.52 -5.29 -4.74
CA GLU A 36 -6.63 -5.38 -6.20
C GLU A 36 -7.53 -4.27 -6.76
N MET A 37 -8.64 -3.98 -6.08
CA MET A 37 -9.56 -2.92 -6.49
C MET A 37 -8.99 -1.51 -6.31
N ILE A 38 -8.20 -1.30 -5.25
CA ILE A 38 -7.48 -0.06 -5.00
C ILE A 38 -6.40 0.13 -6.06
N GLU A 39 -5.64 -0.93 -6.36
CA GLU A 39 -4.56 -0.89 -7.35
C GLU A 39 -5.09 -0.65 -8.77
N ASP A 40 -6.13 -1.38 -9.20
CA ASP A 40 -6.78 -1.20 -10.51
C ASP A 40 -7.24 0.26 -10.73
N LYS A 41 -7.73 0.90 -9.66
CA LYS A 41 -8.25 2.26 -9.73
C LYS A 41 -7.19 3.34 -9.59
N LEU A 42 -6.41 3.27 -8.51
CA LEU A 42 -5.53 4.36 -8.08
C LEU A 42 -4.09 4.16 -8.56
N LYS A 43 -3.72 2.94 -8.97
CA LYS A 43 -2.38 2.56 -9.42
C LYS A 43 -1.31 2.98 -8.41
N VAL A 44 -1.51 2.60 -7.15
CA VAL A 44 -0.66 3.01 -6.02
C VAL A 44 0.78 2.51 -6.22
N SER A 45 0.96 1.43 -6.99
CA SER A 45 2.26 0.93 -7.45
C SER A 45 3.11 1.96 -8.22
N ASN A 46 2.49 2.98 -8.81
CA ASN A 46 3.19 4.11 -9.44
C ASN A 46 3.94 4.99 -8.44
N TYR A 47 3.67 4.85 -7.14
CA TYR A 47 4.30 5.64 -6.10
C TYR A 47 5.13 4.77 -5.15
N LEU A 48 4.59 3.64 -4.72
CA LEU A 48 5.20 2.78 -3.70
C LEU A 48 5.07 1.30 -4.06
N SER A 49 5.76 0.42 -3.34
CA SER A 49 5.67 -1.03 -3.59
C SER A 49 4.72 -1.70 -2.60
N TRP A 50 3.86 -2.60 -3.09
CA TRP A 50 3.10 -3.51 -2.23
C TRP A 50 4.04 -4.59 -1.69
N THR A 51 4.48 -4.47 -0.44
CA THR A 51 5.46 -5.40 0.15
C THR A 51 4.86 -6.35 1.16
N PHE A 52 3.71 -6.04 1.77
CA PHE A 52 3.07 -6.96 2.71
C PHE A 52 1.56 -7.03 2.49
N CYS A 53 1.15 -7.94 1.63
CA CYS A 53 -0.25 -8.30 1.45
C CYS A 53 -0.49 -9.60 2.22
N SER A 54 -1.13 -9.53 3.40
CA SER A 54 -1.31 -10.73 4.24
C SER A 54 -2.14 -11.81 3.55
N CYS A 55 -2.97 -11.40 2.60
CA CYS A 55 -3.78 -12.25 1.74
C CYS A 55 -2.96 -13.13 0.78
N THR A 56 -1.77 -12.70 0.36
CA THR A 56 -0.87 -13.51 -0.46
C THR A 56 0.08 -14.36 0.38
N TYR A 57 0.45 -13.90 1.59
CA TYR A 57 1.46 -14.57 2.43
C TYR A 57 0.90 -15.40 3.60
N GLY A 58 -0.40 -15.36 3.86
CA GLY A 58 -1.01 -16.08 4.99
C GLY A 58 -0.59 -15.57 6.38
N MET A 59 0.03 -14.39 6.47
CA MET A 59 0.57 -13.84 7.72
C MET A 59 -0.44 -12.97 8.46
N PHE A 60 -0.88 -13.39 9.66
CA PHE A 60 -1.65 -12.51 10.53
C PHE A 60 -0.81 -11.30 10.96
N MET A 61 -1.35 -10.09 10.76
CA MET A 61 -0.69 -8.81 11.05
C MET A 61 -0.31 -8.61 12.53
N HIS A 62 -0.75 -9.49 13.44
CA HIS A 62 -0.35 -9.51 14.85
C HIS A 62 1.13 -9.90 15.05
N THR A 63 1.79 -10.51 14.06
CA THR A 63 3.20 -10.92 14.16
C THR A 63 4.19 -9.80 13.80
N LEU A 64 3.71 -8.62 13.35
CA LEU A 64 4.59 -7.50 12.96
C LEU A 64 4.88 -6.50 14.10
N THR A 65 4.31 -6.68 15.29
CA THR A 65 4.80 -5.96 16.48
C THR A 65 6.01 -6.70 17.04
N PHE A 66 7.20 -6.20 16.70
CA PHE A 66 8.52 -6.60 17.23
C PHE A 66 9.02 -7.99 16.85
N GLY A 67 9.82 -8.07 15.79
CA GLY A 67 10.71 -9.22 15.60
C GLY A 67 11.32 -9.37 14.20
N GLY A 68 12.46 -8.71 13.98
CA GLY A 68 13.50 -9.25 13.09
C GLY A 68 13.62 -8.66 11.68
N TYR A 69 14.73 -7.93 11.51
CA TYR A 69 15.49 -7.73 10.27
C TYR A 69 14.85 -6.86 9.17
N PHE A 70 15.01 -5.55 9.34
CA PHE A 70 15.58 -4.69 8.28
C PHE A 70 17.03 -4.39 8.65
#